data_AF-A0A957GLH4-F1
#
_entry.id   AF-A0A957GLH4-F1
#
_cell.length_a   1.000
_cell.length_b   1.000
_cell.length_c   1.000
_cell.angle_alpha   90.00
_cell.angle_beta   90.00
_cell.angle_gamma   90.00
#
_symmetry.space_group_name_H-M   'P 1'
#
loop_
_entity.id
_entity.type
_entity.pdbx_description
1 polymer ?
#
loop_
_entity_poly.entity_id
_entity_poly.type
_entity_poly.pdbx_seq_one_letter_code
_entity_poly.pdbx_strand_id
1 'polypeptide(L)'
;MLPSLIRFLHLALFGFSGMLPLLGAATVAPQLGWSRIWPLLLLALGFHAFAYILNDVVDLPIDRSQPSRAAYPLVAGRISPPFAILIAGLMVPLTAVYIHLHTHQPAAVGWLLLAFLCLAIYDVWGKKTAVPPLTDL
;
A
#
# COMPACT_ATOMS: atom_id res chain seq x y z
N MET A 1 11.97 -6.97 17.02
CA MET A 1 11.55 -5.72 16.33
C MET A 1 11.49 -5.90 14.81
N LEU A 2 12.55 -6.39 14.15
CA LEU A 2 12.57 -6.60 12.69
C LEU A 2 11.43 -7.49 12.14
N PRO A 3 11.09 -8.65 12.75
CA PRO A 3 9.99 -9.48 12.24
C PRO A 3 8.62 -8.79 12.33
N SER A 4 8.42 -7.94 13.34
CA SER A 4 7.19 -7.16 13.50
C SER A 4 7.06 -6.10 12.42
N LEU A 5 8.15 -5.43 12.07
CA LEU A 5 8.17 -4.43 10.99
C LEU A 5 7.92 -5.06 9.63
N ILE A 6 8.57 -6.20 9.34
CA ILE A 6 8.36 -6.96 8.09
C ILE A 6 6.89 -7.34 7.92
N ARG A 7 6.23 -7.79 8.99
CA ARG A 7 4.80 -8.13 8.96
C ARG A 7 3.91 -6.90 8.86
N PHE A 8 4.20 -5.85 9.62
CA PHE A 8 3.42 -4.61 9.61
C PHE A 8 3.36 -3.97 8.23
N LEU A 9 4.50 -3.92 7.54
CA LEU A 9 4.61 -3.35 6.19
C LEU A 9 4.40 -4.39 5.08
N HIS A 10 4.12 -5.66 5.43
CA HIS A 10 4.04 -6.78 4.48
C HIS A 10 5.22 -6.78 3.49
N LEU A 11 6.45 -6.56 3.96
CA LEU A 11 7.62 -6.34 3.10
C LEU A 11 7.94 -7.53 2.20
N ALA A 12 7.57 -8.75 2.61
CA ALA A 12 7.72 -9.94 1.78
C ALA A 12 6.90 -9.87 0.48
N LEU A 13 5.80 -9.10 0.46
CA LEU A 13 4.93 -8.89 -0.70
C LEU A 13 5.34 -7.68 -1.54
N PHE A 14 6.26 -6.85 -1.04
CA PHE A 14 6.65 -5.61 -1.72
C PHE A 14 7.27 -5.86 -3.11
N GLY A 15 7.94 -7.00 -3.33
CA GLY A 15 8.48 -7.33 -4.63
C GLY A 15 7.41 -7.33 -5.74
N PHE A 16 6.20 -7.78 -5.43
CA PHE A 16 5.09 -7.79 -6.38
C PHE A 16 4.53 -6.39 -6.64
N SER A 17 4.19 -5.64 -5.59
CA SER A 17 3.62 -4.30 -5.72
C SER A 17 4.62 -3.29 -6.29
N GLY A 18 5.90 -3.40 -5.93
CA GLY A 18 6.99 -2.58 -6.46
C GLY A 18 7.29 -2.84 -7.93
N MET A 19 7.04 -4.06 -8.43
CA MET A 19 7.25 -4.39 -9.84
C MET A 19 6.23 -3.71 -10.77
N LEU A 20 4.98 -3.51 -10.34
CA LEU A 20 3.91 -2.94 -11.17
C LEU A 20 4.24 -1.55 -11.75
N PRO A 21 4.67 -0.55 -10.96
CA PRO A 21 5.05 0.75 -11.52
C PRO A 21 6.32 0.69 -12.38
N LEU A 22 7.24 -0.25 -12.12
CA LEU A 22 8.40 -0.45 -12.99
C LEU A 22 7.99 -0.99 -14.35
N LEU A 23 7.06 -1.95 -14.40
CA LEU A 23 6.50 -2.46 -15.64
C LEU A 23 5.77 -1.34 -16.41
N GLY A 24 4.94 -0.56 -15.72
CA GLY A 24 4.25 0.59 -16.32
C GLY A 24 5.21 1.65 -16.86
N ALA A 25 6.36 1.86 -16.21
CA ALA A 25 7.38 2.76 -16.72
C ALA A 25 8.14 2.14 -17.93
N ALA A 26 8.37 0.83 -17.92
CA ALA A 26 9.09 0.12 -18.98
C ALA A 26 8.31 0.04 -20.28
N THR A 27 6.96 0.06 -20.23
CA THR A 27 6.12 0.09 -21.44
C THR A 27 6.19 1.43 -22.18
N VAL A 28 6.55 2.51 -21.49
CA VAL A 28 6.64 3.86 -22.08
C VAL A 28 8.10 4.25 -22.36
N ALA A 29 9.04 3.74 -21.57
CA ALA A 29 10.47 4.04 -21.69
C ALA A 29 11.30 2.75 -21.72
N PRO A 30 11.80 2.31 -22.90
CA PRO A 30 12.50 1.03 -23.05
C PRO A 30 13.87 0.98 -22.32
N GLN A 31 14.40 2.13 -21.89
CA GLN A 31 15.66 2.23 -21.15
C GLN A 31 15.41 2.95 -19.81
N LEU A 32 15.09 2.17 -18.78
CA LEU A 32 14.93 2.66 -17.41
C LEU A 32 16.28 2.70 -16.71
N GLY A 33 16.85 3.89 -16.56
CA GLY A 33 18.03 4.10 -15.73
C GLY A 33 17.70 3.99 -14.23
N TRP A 34 18.72 3.67 -13.43
CA TRP A 34 18.63 3.60 -11.96
C TRP A 34 18.06 4.87 -11.30
N SER A 35 18.30 6.04 -11.91
CA SER A 35 17.77 7.33 -11.47
C SER A 35 16.24 7.43 -11.53
N ARG A 36 15.57 6.57 -12.32
CA ARG A 36 14.10 6.48 -12.40
C ARG A 36 13.56 5.29 -11.62
N ILE A 37 14.31 4.18 -11.58
CA ILE A 37 13.92 2.97 -10.85
C ILE A 37 13.80 3.25 -9.35
N TRP A 38 14.80 3.88 -8.73
CA TRP A 38 14.79 4.10 -7.27
C TRP A 38 13.63 4.99 -6.82
N PRO A 39 13.33 6.13 -7.48
CA PRO A 39 12.17 6.93 -7.11
C PRO A 39 10.84 6.19 -7.28
N LEU A 40 10.69 5.40 -8.34
CA LEU A 40 9.49 4.60 -8.55
C LEU A 40 9.31 3.54 -7.45
N LEU A 41 10.38 2.87 -7.03
CA LEU A 41 10.35 1.92 -5.93
C LEU A 41 10.02 2.59 -4.60
N LEU A 42 10.56 3.77 -4.32
CA LEU A 42 10.27 4.50 -3.10
C LEU A 42 8.81 4.98 -3.06
N LEU A 43 8.30 5.46 -4.20
CA LEU A 43 6.89 5.80 -4.36
C LEU A 43 5.99 4.56 -4.16
N ALA A 44 6.36 3.44 -4.78
CA ALA A 44 5.66 2.18 -4.64
C ALA A 44 5.63 1.70 -3.19
N LEU A 45 6.73 1.89 -2.45
CA LEU A 45 6.82 1.51 -1.04
C LEU A 45 5.84 2.30 -0.17
N GLY A 46 5.70 3.61 -0.40
CA GLY A 46 4.73 4.43 0.33
C GLY A 46 3.29 4.05 0.01
N PHE A 47 2.98 3.80 -1.28
CA PHE A 47 1.66 3.31 -1.69
C PHE A 47 1.36 1.92 -1.11
N HIS A 48 2.34 1.01 -1.14
CA HIS A 48 2.27 -0.34 -0.57
C HIS A 48 2.03 -0.29 0.95
N ALA A 49 2.76 0.56 1.67
CA ALA A 49 2.58 0.71 3.11
C ALA A 49 1.16 1.18 3.44
N PHE A 50 0.62 2.16 2.73
CA PHE A 50 -0.78 2.57 2.87
C PHE A 50 -1.74 1.41 2.62
N ALA A 51 -1.57 0.72 1.47
CA ALA A 51 -2.44 -0.35 1.03
C ALA A 51 -2.61 -1.43 2.10
N TYR A 52 -1.48 -1.96 2.58
CA TYR A 52 -1.50 -3.08 3.52
C TYR A 52 -1.83 -2.66 4.95
N ILE A 53 -1.41 -1.48 5.39
CA ILE A 53 -1.76 -1.01 6.74
C ILE A 53 -3.25 -0.69 6.83
N LEU A 54 -3.82 -0.01 5.83
CA LEU A 54 -5.25 0.28 5.80
C LEU A 54 -6.05 -1.02 5.71
N ASN A 55 -5.62 -1.96 4.87
CA ASN A 55 -6.21 -3.28 4.79
C ASN A 55 -6.25 -3.98 6.16
N ASP A 56 -5.11 -4.10 6.84
CA ASP A 56 -5.01 -4.77 8.15
C ASP A 56 -5.91 -4.10 9.21
N VAL A 57 -6.16 -2.78 9.11
CA VAL A 57 -7.09 -2.08 9.99
C VAL A 57 -8.54 -2.45 9.68
N VAL A 58 -8.91 -2.42 8.40
CA VAL A 58 -10.29 -2.70 7.95
C VAL A 58 -10.66 -4.15 8.21
N ASP A 59 -9.73 -5.07 7.95
CA ASP A 59 -9.92 -6.51 8.07
C ASP A 59 -9.64 -7.02 9.50
N LEU A 60 -9.24 -6.16 10.45
CA LEU A 60 -8.86 -6.56 11.80
C LEU A 60 -9.86 -7.51 12.50
N PRO A 61 -11.20 -7.32 12.41
CA PRO A 61 -12.14 -8.27 13.00
C PRO A 61 -12.04 -9.68 12.38
N ILE A 62 -11.81 -9.76 11.07
CA ILE A 62 -11.65 -11.02 10.33
C ILE A 62 -10.28 -11.62 10.63
N ASP A 63 -9.22 -10.83 10.57
CA ASP A 63 -7.84 -11.28 10.82
C ASP A 63 -7.65 -11.86 12.23
N ARG A 64 -8.43 -11.40 13.22
CA ARG A 64 -8.43 -11.97 14.58
C ARG A 64 -8.94 -13.41 14.64
N SER A 65 -9.76 -13.85 13.69
CA SER A 65 -10.24 -15.24 13.64
C SER A 65 -9.26 -16.18 12.94
N GLN A 66 -8.24 -15.65 12.25
CA GLN A 66 -7.29 -16.43 11.46
C GLN A 66 -6.03 -16.78 12.26
N PRO A 67 -5.75 -18.08 12.54
CA PRO A 67 -4.58 -18.49 13.30
C PRO A 67 -3.24 -18.06 12.66
N SER A 68 -3.17 -18.03 11.32
CA SER A 68 -1.98 -17.60 10.56
C SER A 68 -1.64 -16.12 10.76
N ARG A 69 -2.63 -15.30 11.14
CA ARG A 69 -2.50 -13.86 11.38
C ARG A 69 -2.20 -13.51 12.85
N ALA A 70 -2.21 -14.49 13.77
CA ALA A 70 -2.05 -14.24 15.21
C ALA A 70 -0.78 -13.45 15.59
N ALA A 71 0.30 -13.59 14.82
CA ALA A 71 1.56 -12.89 15.07
C ALA A 71 1.61 -11.45 14.51
N TYR A 72 0.63 -11.02 13.72
CA TYR A 72 0.60 -9.70 13.09
C TYR A 72 0.42 -8.60 14.15
N PRO A 73 1.09 -7.43 14.01
CA PRO A 73 1.12 -6.44 15.08
C PRO A 73 -0.24 -5.89 15.53
N LEU A 74 -1.19 -5.68 14.61
CA LEU A 74 -2.55 -5.24 14.96
C LEU A 74 -3.35 -6.35 15.66
N VAL A 75 -3.30 -7.57 15.13
CA VAL A 75 -3.99 -8.75 15.70
C VAL A 75 -3.47 -9.04 17.11
N ALA A 76 -2.15 -9.00 17.31
CA ALA A 76 -1.50 -9.21 18.59
C ALA A 76 -1.61 -8.00 19.55
N GLY A 77 -2.27 -6.91 19.15
CA GLY A 77 -2.45 -5.70 19.98
C GLY A 77 -1.18 -4.90 20.25
N ARG A 78 -0.07 -5.16 19.53
CA ARG A 78 1.20 -4.42 19.69
C ARG A 78 1.16 -3.04 19.03
N ILE A 79 0.30 -2.87 18.03
CA ILE A 79 0.01 -1.60 17.38
C ILE A 79 -1.49 -1.35 17.48
N SER A 80 -1.88 -0.14 17.92
CA SER A 80 -3.29 0.24 17.99
C SER A 80 -3.82 0.61 16.60
N PRO A 81 -5.11 0.32 16.29
CA PRO A 81 -5.70 0.70 15.01
C PRO A 81 -5.63 2.20 14.68
N PRO A 82 -5.87 3.14 15.63
CA PRO A 82 -5.72 4.57 15.33
C PRO A 82 -4.30 4.96 14.94
N PHE A 83 -3.28 4.33 15.56
CA PHE A 83 -1.88 4.56 15.18
C PHE A 83 -1.59 4.02 13.78
N ALA A 84 -2.09 2.82 13.45
CA ALA A 84 -1.96 2.27 12.11
C ALA A 84 -2.62 3.16 11.05
N ILE A 85 -3.84 3.67 11.30
CA ILE A 85 -4.53 4.63 10.43
C ILE A 85 -3.69 5.91 10.25
N LEU A 86 -3.11 6.44 11.33
CA LEU A 86 -2.24 7.61 11.24
C LEU A 86 -1.04 7.34 10.32
N ILE A 87 -0.36 6.21 10.49
CA ILE A 87 0.80 5.84 9.64
C ILE A 87 0.38 5.67 8.19
N ALA A 88 -0.72 4.96 7.90
CA ALA A 88 -1.25 4.83 6.55
C ALA A 88 -1.58 6.23 5.98
N GLY A 89 -2.35 7.03 6.70
CA GLY A 89 -2.74 8.38 6.30
C GLY A 89 -1.55 9.29 6.00
N LEU A 90 -0.44 9.19 6.74
CA LEU A 90 0.78 9.94 6.50
C LEU A 90 1.49 9.55 5.19
N MET A 91 1.32 8.32 4.69
CA MET A 91 1.91 7.91 3.41
C MET A 91 1.34 8.71 2.23
N VAL A 92 0.08 9.15 2.31
CA VAL A 92 -0.57 9.93 1.24
C VAL A 92 0.12 11.27 0.99
N PRO A 93 0.23 12.21 1.96
CA PRO A 93 0.92 13.47 1.73
C PRO A 93 2.43 13.28 1.51
N LEU A 94 3.07 12.30 2.16
CA LEU A 94 4.51 12.06 1.97
C LEU A 94 4.82 11.64 0.53
N THR A 95 4.06 10.71 -0.04
CA THR A 95 4.23 10.27 -1.43
C THR A 95 3.79 11.34 -2.43
N ALA A 96 2.75 12.12 -2.13
CA ALA A 96 2.31 13.24 -2.96
C ALA A 96 3.37 14.36 -3.04
N VAL A 97 3.96 14.74 -1.90
CA VAL A 97 5.08 15.69 -1.88
C VAL A 97 6.29 15.10 -2.60
N TYR A 98 6.61 13.83 -2.34
CA TYR A 98 7.72 13.15 -2.99
C TYR A 98 7.62 13.16 -4.51
N ILE A 99 6.48 12.72 -5.08
CA ILE A 99 6.29 12.70 -6.54
C ILE A 99 6.26 14.11 -7.14
N HIS A 100 5.71 15.09 -6.42
CA HIS A 100 5.71 16.49 -6.86
C HIS A 100 7.14 17.03 -6.99
N LEU A 101 7.99 16.77 -5.99
CA LEU A 101 9.40 17.20 -6.00
C LEU A 101 10.24 16.50 -7.08
N HIS A 102 9.87 15.29 -7.49
CA HIS A 102 10.64 14.53 -8.50
C HIS A 102 10.18 14.79 -9.93
N THR A 103 8.89 15.05 -10.15
CA THR A 103 8.32 15.16 -11.49
C THR A 103 7.98 16.59 -11.88
N HIS A 104 7.69 17.45 -10.91
CA HIS A 104 7.08 18.77 -11.10
C HIS A 104 5.78 18.74 -11.93
N GLN A 105 5.11 17.58 -12.02
CA GLN A 105 3.90 17.39 -12.82
C GLN A 105 2.68 17.26 -11.89
N PRO A 106 1.77 18.25 -11.85
CA PRO A 106 0.57 18.18 -11.02
C PRO A 106 -0.33 16.97 -11.33
N ALA A 107 -0.38 16.56 -12.61
CA ALA A 107 -1.15 15.41 -13.04
C ALA A 107 -0.68 14.11 -12.36
N ALA A 108 0.63 13.94 -12.16
CA ALA A 108 1.19 12.76 -11.49
C ALA A 108 0.72 12.66 -10.03
N VAL A 109 0.65 13.79 -9.32
CA VAL A 109 0.07 13.86 -7.98
C VAL A 109 -1.41 13.50 -8.03
N GLY A 110 -2.17 14.04 -8.99
CA GLY A 110 -3.59 13.75 -9.15
C GLY A 110 -3.88 12.25 -9.34
N TRP A 111 -3.12 11.58 -10.23
CA TRP A 111 -3.25 10.14 -10.45
C TRP A 111 -2.89 9.31 -9.22
N LEU A 112 -1.84 9.70 -8.50
CA LEU A 112 -1.45 9.03 -7.26
C LEU A 112 -2.53 9.15 -6.17
N LEU A 113 -3.09 10.36 -5.99
CA LEU A 113 -4.18 10.60 -5.02
C LEU A 113 -5.44 9.83 -5.41
N LEU A 114 -5.76 9.77 -6.70
CA LEU A 114 -6.86 8.93 -7.18
C LEU A 114 -6.60 7.45 -6.89
N ALA A 115 -5.38 6.95 -7.09
CA ALA A 115 -5.04 5.57 -6.77
C ALA A 115 -5.22 5.26 -5.27
N PHE A 116 -4.79 6.16 -4.37
CA PHE A 116 -5.01 6.02 -2.93
C PHE A 116 -6.51 5.99 -2.59
N LEU A 117 -7.28 6.88 -3.19
CA LEU A 117 -8.72 6.96 -2.98
C LEU A 117 -9.44 5.70 -3.47
N CYS A 118 -9.14 5.24 -4.68
CA CYS A 118 -9.70 4.02 -5.24
C CYS A 118 -9.40 2.80 -4.36
N LEU A 119 -8.18 2.71 -3.83
CA LEU A 119 -7.80 1.61 -2.96
C LEU A 119 -8.51 1.68 -1.60
N ALA A 120 -8.61 2.87 -0.99
CA ALA A 120 -9.37 3.05 0.24
C ALA A 120 -10.85 2.69 0.07
N ILE A 121 -11.46 3.10 -1.04
CA ILE A 121 -12.83 2.72 -1.43
C ILE A 121 -12.95 1.20 -1.56
N TYR A 122 -11.98 0.56 -2.21
CA TYR A 122 -11.97 -0.89 -2.38
C TYR A 122 -11.87 -1.63 -1.05
N ASP A 123 -10.96 -1.25 -0.16
CA ASP A 123 -10.81 -1.89 1.15
C ASP A 123 -12.06 -1.72 2.03
N VAL A 124 -12.61 -0.50 2.09
CA VAL A 124 -13.75 -0.19 2.97
C VAL A 124 -15.06 -0.79 2.46
N TRP A 125 -15.29 -0.78 1.15
CA TRP A 125 -16.56 -1.17 0.53
C TRP A 125 -16.43 -2.28 -0.50
N GLY A 126 -15.50 -2.15 -1.45
CA GLY A 126 -15.41 -3.03 -2.62
C GLY A 126 -15.30 -4.52 -2.25
N LYS A 127 -14.45 -4.86 -1.28
CA LYS A 127 -14.26 -6.24 -0.82
C LYS A 127 -15.50 -6.88 -0.17
N LYS A 128 -16.44 -6.06 0.32
CA LYS A 128 -17.66 -6.52 0.99
C LYS A 128 -18.82 -6.70 0.02
N THR A 129 -18.63 -6.35 -1.25
CA THR A 129 -19.66 -6.49 -2.27
C THR A 129 -19.55 -7.84 -2.96
N ALA A 130 -20.70 -8.45 -3.27
CA ALA A 130 -20.78 -9.75 -3.93
C ALA A 130 -20.35 -9.73 -5.42
N VAL A 131 -19.72 -8.65 -5.90
CA VAL A 131 -19.29 -8.48 -7.29
C VAL A 131 -17.85 -7.95 -7.33
N PRO A 132 -16.91 -8.70 -7.94
CA PRO A 132 -17.12 -10.01 -8.57
C PRO A 132 -17.37 -11.12 -7.52
N PRO A 133 -18.27 -12.08 -7.80
CA PRO A 133 -18.76 -13.09 -6.84
C PRO A 133 -17.74 -14.19 -6.46
N LEU A 134 -16.43 -13.93 -6.54
CA LEU A 134 -15.39 -14.97 -6.50
C LEU A 134 -14.21 -14.69 -5.55
N THR A 135 -14.29 -13.73 -4.64
CA THR A 135 -13.16 -13.42 -3.73
C THR A 135 -13.25 -14.05 -2.34
N ASP A 136 -14.41 -14.58 -1.94
CA ASP A 136 -14.63 -15.23 -0.63
C ASP A 136 -14.81 -16.76 -0.78
N LEU A 137 -13.80 -17.45 -1.33
CA LEU A 137 -13.66 -18.91 -1.20
C LEU A 137 -12.58 -19.26 -0.18
#